data_AF-A0A662VQT2-F1
#
_entry.id   AF-A0A662VQT2-F1
#
_cell.length_a   1.000
_cell.length_b   1.000
_cell.length_c   1.000
_cell.angle_alpha   90.00
_cell.angle_beta   90.00
_cell.angle_gamma   90.00
#
_symmetry.space_group_name_H-M   'P 1'
#
loop_
_entity.id
_entity.type
_entity.pdbx_description
1 polymer ?
#
loop_
_entity_poly.entity_id
_entity_poly.type
_entity_poly.pdbx_seq_one_letter_code
_entity_poly.pdbx_strand_id
1 'polypeptide(L)'
;MVQFKCSECDMPAEWMYIDEITPRLAPLCDEHMKEILMMEGEVNVQFFDIENVEGWLQAINHLLQFREQKYLALLKEFSKLKEKIGDK
;
A
#
# COMPACT_ATOMS: atom_id res chain seq x y z
N MET A 1 -20.74 15.79 -4.66
CA MET A 1 -20.03 14.73 -3.93
C MET A 1 -19.90 13.54 -4.85
N VAL A 2 -18.67 13.08 -5.12
CA VAL A 2 -18.46 11.78 -5.77
C VAL A 2 -18.70 10.73 -4.69
N GLN A 3 -19.68 9.86 -4.89
CA GLN A 3 -19.96 8.79 -3.94
C GLN A 3 -19.26 7.53 -4.42
N PHE A 4 -18.18 7.16 -3.74
CA PHE A 4 -17.48 5.91 -4.02
C PHE A 4 -18.31 4.73 -3.56
N LYS A 5 -18.28 3.64 -4.33
CA LYS A 5 -18.80 2.34 -3.90
C LYS A 5 -17.68 1.50 -3.32
N CYS A 6 -18.03 0.60 -2.41
CA CYS A 6 -17.13 -0.43 -1.94
C CYS A 6 -16.59 -1.26 -3.12
N SER A 7 -15.35 -1.70 -3.02
CA SER A 7 -14.72 -2.53 -4.05
C SER A 7 -15.15 -4.00 -3.98
N GLU A 8 -15.68 -4.42 -2.82
CA GLU A 8 -16.10 -5.80 -2.56
C GLU A 8 -17.63 -5.96 -2.66
N CYS A 9 -18.40 -4.87 -2.60
CA CYS A 9 -19.85 -4.89 -2.70
C CYS A 9 -20.42 -3.56 -3.24
N ASP A 10 -21.74 -3.49 -3.47
CA ASP A 10 -22.39 -2.29 -4.01
C ASP A 10 -22.73 -1.19 -2.98
N MET A 11 -22.33 -1.37 -1.71
CA MET A 11 -22.59 -0.41 -0.65
C MET A 11 -21.74 0.87 -0.80
N PRO A 12 -22.18 2.01 -0.26
CA PRO A 12 -21.34 3.21 -0.18
C PRO A 12 -20.02 2.94 0.56
N ALA A 13 -18.93 3.50 0.07
CA ALA A 13 -17.63 3.42 0.73
C ALA A 13 -17.46 4.54 1.76
N GLU A 14 -16.80 4.20 2.86
CA GLU A 14 -16.48 5.08 4.00
C GLU A 14 -14.97 5.13 4.25
N TRP A 15 -14.22 4.16 3.71
CA TRP A 15 -12.78 4.04 3.88
C TRP A 15 -12.07 3.91 2.55
N MET A 16 -10.85 4.42 2.50
CA MET A 16 -9.87 4.07 1.49
C MET A 16 -8.83 3.13 2.10
N TYR A 17 -8.75 1.93 1.54
CA TYR A 17 -7.77 0.91 1.86
C TYR A 17 -6.53 1.06 1.00
N ILE A 18 -5.36 1.00 1.62
CA ILE A 18 -4.05 0.98 0.98
C ILE A 18 -3.26 -0.20 1.53
N ASP A 19 -2.85 -1.10 0.63
CA ASP A 19 -1.97 -2.23 0.94
C ASP A 19 -0.54 -1.96 0.45
N GLU A 20 0.40 -2.07 1.38
CA GLU A 20 1.82 -1.81 1.10
C GLU A 20 2.50 -2.99 0.38
N ILE A 21 2.01 -4.21 0.61
CA ILE A 21 2.52 -5.46 0.03
C ILE A 21 1.98 -5.64 -1.38
N THR A 22 0.65 -5.69 -1.53
CA THR A 22 0.01 -5.68 -2.85
C THR A 22 -0.41 -4.23 -3.12
N PRO A 23 0.20 -3.50 -4.08
CA PRO A 23 -0.11 -2.09 -4.28
C PRO A 23 -1.55 -1.88 -4.76
N ARG A 24 -2.47 -1.90 -3.81
CA ARG A 24 -3.91 -1.85 -3.99
C ARG A 24 -4.41 -0.63 -3.24
N LEU A 25 -5.13 0.21 -3.98
CA LEU A 25 -5.89 1.34 -3.48
C LEU A 25 -7.36 1.02 -3.75
N ALA A 26 -8.17 0.84 -2.72
CA ALA A 26 -9.54 0.38 -2.88
C ALA A 26 -10.50 1.09 -1.91
N PRO A 27 -11.60 1.69 -2.40
CA PRO A 27 -12.66 2.15 -1.51
C PRO A 27 -13.37 0.95 -0.88
N LEU A 28 -13.70 1.03 0.41
CA LEU A 28 -14.37 -0.02 1.20
C LEU A 28 -15.49 0.56 2.04
N CYS A 29 -16.53 -0.23 2.26
CA CYS A 29 -17.49 0.01 3.34
C CYS A 29 -16.93 -0.47 4.69
N ASP A 30 -17.59 -0.06 5.75
CA ASP A 30 -17.24 -0.33 7.14
C ASP A 30 -17.11 -1.83 7.47
N GLU A 31 -17.95 -2.67 6.86
CA GLU A 31 -17.97 -4.13 7.04
C GLU A 31 -16.71 -4.80 6.44
N HIS A 32 -16.45 -4.57 5.15
CA HIS A 32 -15.28 -5.17 4.48
C HIS A 32 -13.95 -4.63 5.01
N MET A 33 -13.91 -3.39 5.50
CA MET A 33 -12.74 -2.86 6.21
C MET A 33 -12.43 -3.69 7.46
N LYS A 34 -13.45 -4.02 8.28
CA LYS A 34 -13.30 -4.85 9.48
C LYS A 34 -12.90 -6.28 9.15
N GLU A 35 -13.46 -6.85 8.09
CA GLU A 35 -13.07 -8.18 7.62
C GLU A 35 -11.59 -8.25 7.24
N ILE A 36 -11.09 -7.27 6.48
CA ILE A 36 -9.68 -7.20 6.11
C ILE A 36 -8.80 -7.03 7.35
N LEU A 37 -9.15 -6.15 8.29
CA LEU A 37 -8.42 -6.00 9.55
C LEU A 37 -8.32 -7.32 10.32
N MET A 38 -9.40 -8.11 10.35
CA MET A 38 -9.42 -9.41 11.02
C MET A 38 -8.57 -10.47 10.30
N MET A 39 -8.49 -10.43 8.97
CA MET A 39 -7.76 -11.41 8.15
C MET A 39 -6.26 -11.11 8.07
N GLU A 40 -5.89 -9.85 7.83
CA GLU A 40 -4.52 -9.47 7.46
C GLU A 40 -3.73 -8.85 8.64
N GLY A 41 -4.42 -8.44 9.70
CA GLY A 41 -3.83 -7.70 10.82
C GLY A 41 -3.42 -6.26 10.44
N GLU A 42 -2.96 -5.48 11.42
CA GLU A 42 -2.74 -4.02 11.26
C GLU A 42 -1.39 -3.62 10.66
N VAL A 43 -0.49 -4.58 10.38
CA VAL A 43 0.93 -4.24 10.22
C VAL A 43 1.27 -3.68 8.84
N ASN A 44 0.57 -4.09 7.77
CA ASN A 44 0.93 -3.73 6.39
C ASN A 44 -0.21 -3.08 5.59
N VAL A 45 -1.28 -2.71 6.28
CA VAL A 45 -2.49 -2.13 5.69
C VAL A 45 -2.77 -0.80 6.35
N GLN A 46 -3.24 0.16 5.55
CA GLN A 46 -3.63 1.47 6.03
C GLN A 46 -5.05 1.78 5.60
N PHE A 47 -5.83 2.35 6.52
CA PHE A 47 -7.20 2.79 6.28
C PHE A 47 -7.30 4.28 6.54
N PHE A 48 -7.91 4.99 5.60
CA PHE A 48 -8.16 6.41 5.68
C PHE A 48 -9.64 6.68 5.47
N ASP A 49 -10.17 7.71 6.11
CA ASP A 49 -11.52 8.20 5.82
C ASP A 49 -11.69 8.49 4.31
N ILE A 50 -12.88 8.21 3.75
CA ILE A 50 -13.15 8.34 2.31
C ILE A 50 -13.05 9.79 1.79
N GLU A 51 -13.07 10.78 2.68
CA GLU A 51 -12.91 12.20 2.34
C GLU A 51 -11.46 12.68 2.53
N ASN A 52 -10.59 11.90 3.18
CA ASN A 52 -9.20 12.26 3.46
C ASN A 52 -8.25 11.99 2.29
N VAL A 53 -8.52 12.62 1.14
CA VAL A 53 -7.73 12.47 -0.10
C VAL A 53 -6.25 12.82 0.10
N GLU A 54 -5.95 13.81 0.94
CA GLU A 54 -4.58 14.22 1.28
C GLU A 54 -3.84 13.09 2.01
N GLY A 55 -4.50 12.43 2.97
CA GLY A 55 -3.94 11.26 3.65
C GLY A 55 -3.59 10.13 2.69
N TRP A 56 -4.45 9.87 1.69
CA TRP A 56 -4.17 8.84 0.69
C TRP A 56 -2.93 9.17 -0.14
N LEU A 57 -2.82 10.43 -0.58
CA LEU A 57 -1.70 10.89 -1.37
C LEU A 57 -0.38 10.78 -0.59
N GLN A 58 -0.40 11.16 0.70
CA GLN A 58 0.75 11.04 1.58
C GLN A 58 1.18 9.57 1.77
N ALA A 59 0.22 8.67 1.99
CA ALA A 59 0.49 7.23 2.09
C ALA A 59 1.08 6.65 0.80
N ILE A 60 0.52 6.99 -0.35
CA ILE A 60 1.04 6.58 -1.66
C ILE A 60 2.48 7.08 -1.85
N ASN A 61 2.75 8.36 -1.54
CA ASN A 61 4.08 8.92 -1.66
C ASN A 61 5.08 8.22 -0.74
N HIS A 62 4.70 7.94 0.51
CA HIS A 62 5.55 7.20 1.45
C HIS A 62 5.87 5.79 0.93
N LEU A 63 4.87 5.07 0.42
CA LEU A 63 5.05 3.74 -0.16
C LEU A 63 6.02 3.75 -1.35
N LEU A 64 5.89 4.75 -2.23
CA LEU A 64 6.77 4.89 -3.40
C LEU A 64 8.22 5.19 -2.97
N GLN A 65 8.41 6.10 -2.01
CA GLN A 65 9.74 6.41 -1.46
C GLN A 65 10.40 5.19 -0.80
N PHE A 66 9.64 4.46 0.02
CA PHE A 66 10.13 3.24 0.66
C PHE A 66 10.57 2.19 -0.38
N ARG A 67 9.79 2.01 -1.45
CA ARG A 67 10.11 1.08 -2.55
C ARG A 67 11.35 1.52 -3.33
N GLU A 68 11.51 2.81 -3.62
CA GLU A 68 12.70 3.35 -4.26
C GLU A 68 13.96 3.05 -3.42
N GLN A 69 13.92 3.34 -2.12
CA GLN A 69 15.04 3.07 -1.21
C GLN A 69 15.39 1.58 -1.17
N LYS A 70 14.37 0.70 -1.10
CA LYS A 70 14.56 -0.75 -1.13
C LYS A 70 15.20 -1.21 -2.43
N TYR A 71 14.75 -0.68 -3.57
CA TYR A 71 15.33 -0.97 -4.89
C TYR A 71 16.81 -0.56 -4.96
N LEU A 72 17.14 0.66 -4.55
CA LEU A 72 18.52 1.16 -4.52
C LEU A 72 19.43 0.32 -3.62
N ALA A 73 18.92 -0.10 -2.45
CA ALA A 73 19.65 -0.98 -1.54
C ALA A 73 19.96 -2.34 -2.20
N LEU A 74 18.99 -2.94 -2.90
CA LEU A 74 19.20 -4.19 -3.63
C LEU A 74 20.22 -4.05 -4.76
N LEU A 75 20.18 -2.97 -5.53
CA LEU A 75 21.18 -2.69 -6.57
C LEU A 75 22.59 -2.58 -5.99
N LYS A 76 22.73 -1.97 -4.81
CA LYS A 76 24.02 -1.86 -4.11
C LYS A 76 24.55 -3.23 -3.69
N GLU A 77 23.70 -4.09 -3.11
CA GLU A 77 24.10 -5.45 -2.74
C GLU A 77 24.45 -6.30 -3.97
N PHE A 78 23.68 -6.19 -5.05
CA PHE A 78 23.98 -6.86 -6.31
C PHE A 78 25.34 -6.42 -6.89
N SER A 79 25.64 -5.11 -6.85
CA SER A 79 26.92 -4.58 -7.36
C SER A 79 28.11 -5.17 -6.60
N LYS A 80 28.03 -5.25 -5.27
CA LYS A 80 29.06 -5.91 -4.43
C LYS A 80 29.24 -7.39 -4.76
N LEU A 81 28.14 -8.10 -5.04
CA LEU A 81 28.21 -9.52 -5.42
C LEU A 81 28.84 -9.70 -6.79
N LYS A 82 28.53 -8.82 -7.75
CA LYS A 82 29.11 -8.84 -9.09
C LYS A 82 30.62 -8.64 -9.08
N GLU A 83 31.14 -7.71 -8.29
CA GLU A 83 32.59 -7.49 -8.10
C GLU A 83 33.29 -8.77 -7.61
N LYS A 84 32.73 -9.41 -6.58
CA LYS A 84 33.27 -10.68 -6.04
C LYS A 84 33.29 -11.84 -7.04
N ILE A 85 32.42 -11.81 -8.05
CA ILE A 85 32.36 -12.84 -9.11
C ILE A 85 33.32 -12.49 -10.24
N GLY A 86 33.49 -11.20 -10.57
CA GLY A 86 34.36 -10.71 -11.64
C GLY A 86 35.86 -10.75 -11.34
N ASP A 87 36.24 -10.87 -10.06
CA ASP A 87 37.64 -11.04 -9.61
C ASP A 87 38.13 -12.51 -9.65
N LYS A 88 37.52 -13.36 -10.49
CA LYS A 88 37.97 -14.74 -10.80
C LYS A 88 38.29 -14.89 -12.28
#